data_AF-A0A1Y2IYE0-F1
#
_entry.id   AF-A0A1Y2IYE0-F1
#
_cell.length_a   1.000
_cell.length_b   1.000
_cell.length_c   1.000
_cell.angle_alpha   90.00
_cell.angle_beta   90.00
_cell.angle_gamma   90.00
#
_symmetry.space_group_name_H-M   'P 1'
#
loop_
_entity.id
_entity.type
_entity.pdbx_description
1 polymer ?
#
loop_
_entity_poly.entity_id
_entity_poly.type
_entity_poly.pdbx_seq_one_letter_code
_entity_poly.pdbx_strand_id
1 'polypeptide(L)'
;MRDTRRQLSRLNEPSRESLKAEWTTYVDRYEQILNGSDTTASKLAAVIDVYLALQGNTEDDKEGAMITELTLLRAELERPQPDFTSECMKLSNDMKGLCSKLMGSPPRDSVASQDATPKGNINVEPVVAQSAVGFAQESPMRGRTPTNEGPRSLWSFLLPAAVSSPPIPTVLPHVGTNTSNLTQAQVMAFDRFKQLGELGANGTSSRSTGASRNLTNNILAGTINGNIQTLEAQAQQFSVFSELTQHLKNEIGAYLLAFKAAKAYPTMEKKRALTNMHARVASSSAHWRQCVIALTEGYTRVQK
;
A
#
# COMPACT_ATOMS: atom_id res chain seq x y z
N MET A 1 -5.39 -19.21 -6.82
CA MET A 1 -5.64 -19.82 -5.47
C MET A 1 -6.88 -20.72 -5.36
N ARG A 2 -8.04 -20.41 -5.97
CA ARG A 2 -9.26 -21.24 -5.84
C ARG A 2 -9.11 -22.68 -6.32
N ASP A 3 -8.36 -22.91 -7.41
CA ASP A 3 -8.13 -24.27 -7.92
C ASP A 3 -7.28 -25.13 -6.99
N THR A 4 -6.32 -24.53 -6.28
CA THR A 4 -5.53 -25.22 -5.26
C THR A 4 -6.41 -25.70 -4.11
N ARG A 5 -7.41 -24.92 -3.69
CA ARG A 5 -8.41 -25.35 -2.69
C ARG A 5 -9.18 -26.58 -3.17
N ARG A 6 -9.57 -26.63 -4.45
CA ARG A 6 -10.24 -27.81 -5.04
C ARG A 6 -9.32 -29.04 -5.08
N GLN A 7 -8.04 -28.85 -5.40
CA GLN A 7 -7.05 -29.95 -5.40
C GLN A 7 -6.80 -30.48 -3.98
N LEU A 8 -6.64 -29.59 -2.99
CA LEU A 8 -6.58 -29.97 -1.57
C LEU A 8 -7.84 -30.71 -1.13
N SER A 9 -8.99 -30.38 -1.70
CA SER A 9 -10.26 -31.09 -1.49
C SER A 9 -10.33 -32.52 -2.08
N ARG A 10 -9.27 -33.02 -2.74
CA ARG A 10 -9.20 -34.40 -3.26
C ARG A 10 -8.22 -35.36 -2.56
N LEU A 11 -7.29 -34.86 -1.74
CA LEU A 11 -6.40 -35.73 -0.92
C LEU A 11 -7.23 -36.51 0.13
N ASN A 12 -6.83 -37.64 0.72
CA ASN A 12 -7.70 -38.39 1.67
C ASN A 12 -7.10 -38.60 3.09
N GLU A 13 -6.05 -37.85 3.45
CA GLU A 13 -5.21 -38.15 4.63
C GLU A 13 -5.53 -37.29 5.89
N PRO A 14 -5.36 -37.76 7.14
CA PRO A 14 -5.58 -36.94 8.35
C PRO A 14 -4.72 -35.67 8.43
N SER A 15 -3.46 -35.70 7.97
CA SER A 15 -2.57 -34.52 7.90
C SER A 15 -3.11 -33.39 7.01
N ARG A 16 -4.16 -33.67 6.24
CA ARG A 16 -4.82 -32.74 5.33
C ARG A 16 -5.69 -31.71 6.02
N GLU A 17 -6.25 -32.00 7.18
CA GLU A 17 -7.11 -31.03 7.87
C GLU A 17 -6.31 -29.80 8.30
N SER A 18 -5.11 -30.02 8.84
CA SER A 18 -4.14 -28.96 9.13
C SER A 18 -3.74 -28.20 7.86
N LEU A 19 -3.42 -28.90 6.77
CA LEU A 19 -3.05 -28.28 5.49
C LEU A 19 -4.20 -27.44 4.88
N LYS A 20 -5.43 -27.93 4.97
CA LYS A 20 -6.63 -27.20 4.52
C LYS A 20 -6.87 -25.96 5.36
N ALA A 21 -6.67 -26.04 6.67
CA ALA A 21 -6.80 -24.90 7.58
C ALA A 21 -5.76 -23.83 7.24
N GLU A 22 -4.47 -24.20 7.13
CA GLU A 22 -3.41 -23.28 6.70
C GLU A 22 -3.71 -22.65 5.33
N TRP A 23 -4.15 -23.46 4.35
CA TRP A 23 -4.50 -22.95 3.03
C TRP A 23 -5.67 -21.96 3.06
N THR A 24 -6.68 -22.24 3.89
CA THR A 24 -7.82 -21.33 4.06
C THR A 24 -7.35 -20.00 4.65
N THR A 25 -6.48 -20.03 5.66
CA THR A 25 -5.85 -18.81 6.20
C THR A 25 -5.07 -18.02 5.14
N TYR A 26 -4.37 -18.69 4.22
CA TYR A 26 -3.67 -18.00 3.12
C TYR A 26 -4.63 -17.35 2.13
N VAL A 27 -5.73 -18.03 1.78
CA VAL A 27 -6.77 -17.45 0.93
C VAL A 27 -7.41 -16.24 1.59
N ASP A 28 -7.76 -16.34 2.87
CA ASP A 28 -8.39 -15.23 3.61
C ASP A 28 -7.45 -14.02 3.69
N ARG A 29 -6.16 -14.24 3.97
CA ARG A 29 -5.15 -13.17 3.96
C ARG A 29 -4.99 -12.54 2.58
N TYR A 30 -4.98 -13.35 1.53
CA TYR A 30 -4.90 -12.84 0.17
C TYR A 30 -6.11 -11.97 -0.20
N GLU A 31 -7.32 -12.41 0.16
CA GLU A 31 -8.54 -11.63 -0.04
C GLU A 31 -8.52 -10.32 0.76
N GLN A 32 -7.97 -10.32 1.97
CA GLN A 32 -7.76 -9.10 2.76
C GLN A 32 -6.79 -8.13 2.06
N ILE A 33 -5.67 -8.62 1.51
CA ILE A 33 -4.71 -7.80 0.74
C ILE A 33 -5.42 -7.18 -0.47
N LEU A 34 -6.18 -7.96 -1.24
CA LEU A 34 -6.90 -7.46 -2.41
C LEU A 34 -7.93 -6.38 -2.03
N ASN A 35 -8.80 -6.66 -1.06
CA ASN A 35 -9.80 -5.69 -0.60
C ASN A 35 -9.17 -4.42 -0.03
N GLY A 36 -8.08 -4.56 0.71
CA GLY A 36 -7.29 -3.44 1.21
C GLY A 36 -6.72 -2.60 0.07
N SER A 37 -6.15 -3.26 -0.94
CA SER A 37 -5.56 -2.60 -2.10
C SER A 37 -6.59 -1.84 -2.92
N ASP A 38 -7.79 -2.39 -3.12
CA ASP A 38 -8.89 -1.73 -3.83
C ASP A 38 -9.38 -0.49 -3.07
N THR A 39 -9.46 -0.60 -1.74
CA THR A 39 -9.82 0.52 -0.87
C THR A 39 -8.78 1.63 -0.96
N THR A 40 -7.49 1.30 -0.92
CA THR A 40 -6.39 2.26 -1.06
C THR A 40 -6.37 2.89 -2.46
N ALA A 41 -6.56 2.10 -3.52
CA ALA A 41 -6.64 2.60 -4.89
C ALA A 41 -7.78 3.60 -5.06
N SER A 42 -8.97 3.28 -4.54
CA SER A 42 -10.14 4.15 -4.58
C SER A 42 -9.93 5.45 -3.80
N LYS A 43 -9.31 5.37 -2.62
CA LYS A 43 -8.96 6.57 -1.83
C LYS A 43 -7.97 7.45 -2.56
N LEU A 44 -6.91 6.87 -3.13
CA LEU A 44 -5.89 7.61 -3.86
C LEU A 44 -6.48 8.26 -5.12
N ALA A 45 -7.35 7.55 -5.85
CA ALA A 45 -8.08 8.09 -6.98
C ALA A 45 -8.94 9.31 -6.56
N ALA A 46 -9.70 9.20 -5.48
CA ALA A 46 -10.49 10.30 -4.95
C ALA A 46 -9.64 11.51 -4.55
N VAL A 47 -8.47 11.30 -3.93
CA VAL A 47 -7.54 12.38 -3.60
C VAL A 47 -7.00 13.07 -4.86
N ILE A 48 -6.69 12.31 -5.91
CA ILE A 48 -6.27 12.86 -7.20
C ILE A 48 -7.41 13.66 -7.85
N ASP A 49 -8.65 13.17 -7.81
CA ASP A 49 -9.81 13.88 -8.36
C ASP A 49 -10.06 15.21 -7.65
N VAL A 50 -10.00 15.23 -6.31
CA VAL A 50 -10.11 16.49 -5.54
C VAL A 50 -8.95 17.42 -5.89
N TYR A 51 -7.72 16.90 -5.96
CA TYR A 51 -6.57 17.68 -6.38
C TYR A 51 -6.77 18.31 -7.77
N LEU A 52 -7.29 17.56 -8.74
CA LEU A 52 -7.61 18.03 -10.09
C LEU A 52 -8.73 19.07 -10.08
N ALA A 53 -9.77 18.89 -9.27
CA ALA A 53 -10.87 19.84 -9.13
C ALA A 53 -10.39 21.20 -8.57
N LEU A 54 -9.44 21.19 -7.63
CA LEU A 54 -8.84 22.41 -7.08
C LEU A 54 -8.09 23.22 -8.15
N GLN A 55 -7.58 22.58 -9.21
CA GLN A 55 -6.88 23.28 -10.31
C GLN A 55 -7.80 24.21 -11.11
N GLY A 56 -9.11 23.94 -11.13
CA GLY A 56 -10.08 24.78 -11.84
C GLY A 56 -10.42 26.08 -11.11
N ASN A 57 -10.07 26.21 -9.83
CA ASN A 57 -10.39 27.34 -8.97
C ASN A 57 -9.17 28.24 -8.75
N THR A 58 -8.69 28.92 -9.80
CA THR A 58 -7.50 29.80 -9.74
C THR A 58 -7.84 31.27 -9.46
N GLU A 59 -9.02 31.57 -8.93
CA GLU A 59 -9.41 32.95 -8.63
C GLU A 59 -8.66 33.46 -7.40
N ASP A 60 -8.12 34.68 -7.48
CA ASP A 60 -7.26 35.29 -6.45
C ASP A 60 -7.96 35.41 -5.08
N ASP A 61 -9.29 35.53 -5.04
CA ASP A 61 -10.08 35.61 -3.80
C ASP A 61 -10.17 34.26 -3.06
N LYS A 62 -9.80 33.15 -3.71
CA LYS A 62 -9.87 31.79 -3.16
C LYS A 62 -8.54 31.23 -2.67
N GLU A 63 -7.44 32.01 -2.71
CA GLU A 63 -6.11 31.54 -2.26
C GLU A 63 -6.12 30.96 -0.84
N GLY A 64 -6.87 31.59 0.08
CA GLY A 64 -6.99 31.10 1.46
C GLY A 64 -7.65 29.72 1.56
N ALA A 65 -8.70 29.49 0.78
CA ALA A 65 -9.38 28.19 0.71
C ALA A 65 -8.45 27.15 0.07
N MET A 66 -7.76 27.50 -1.01
CA MET A 66 -6.80 26.62 -1.69
C MET A 66 -5.68 26.13 -0.77
N ILE A 67 -5.12 27.01 0.08
CA ILE A 67 -4.11 26.63 1.07
C ILE A 67 -4.66 25.60 2.05
N THR A 68 -5.89 25.80 2.55
CA THR A 68 -6.54 24.89 3.49
C THR A 68 -6.79 23.54 2.84
N GLU A 69 -7.41 23.50 1.66
CA GLU A 69 -7.72 22.27 0.94
C GLU A 69 -6.46 21.47 0.57
N LEU A 70 -5.42 22.13 0.03
CA LEU A 70 -4.14 21.47 -0.28
C LEU A 70 -3.43 20.96 1.00
N THR A 71 -3.58 21.65 2.13
CA THR A 71 -3.05 21.18 3.41
C THR A 71 -3.78 19.92 3.89
N LEU A 72 -5.11 19.89 3.76
CA LEU A 72 -5.93 18.72 4.10
C LEU A 72 -5.60 17.51 3.21
N LEU A 73 -5.51 17.71 1.89
CA LEU A 73 -5.12 16.65 0.95
C LEU A 73 -3.73 16.10 1.27
N ARG A 74 -2.77 16.97 1.59
CA ARG A 74 -1.44 16.53 1.99
C ARG A 74 -1.46 15.70 3.27
N ALA A 75 -2.24 16.13 4.27
CA ALA A 75 -2.39 15.39 5.52
C ALA A 75 -3.04 14.02 5.30
N GLU A 76 -3.99 13.91 4.36
CA GLU A 76 -4.58 12.63 3.95
C GLU A 76 -3.52 11.68 3.35
N LEU A 77 -2.65 12.19 2.48
CA LEU A 77 -1.55 11.42 1.88
C LEU A 77 -0.43 11.07 2.86
N GLU A 78 -0.31 11.81 3.97
CA GLU A 78 0.64 11.51 5.05
C GLU A 78 0.12 10.42 6.00
N ARG A 79 -1.16 10.02 5.90
CA ARG A 79 -1.65 8.88 6.67
C ARG A 79 -0.92 7.60 6.29
N PRO A 80 -0.52 6.77 7.26
CA PRO A 80 0.10 5.48 6.99
C PRO A 80 -0.77 4.65 6.05
N GLN A 81 -0.19 4.25 4.93
CA GLN A 81 -0.81 3.31 4.00
C GLN A 81 -0.33 1.89 4.34
N PRO A 82 -1.17 0.86 4.13
CA PRO A 82 -0.73 -0.52 4.26
C PRO A 82 0.40 -0.81 3.26
N ASP A 83 1.40 -1.57 3.70
CA ASP A 83 2.48 -2.04 2.82
C ASP A 83 2.11 -3.40 2.22
N PHE A 84 1.26 -3.36 1.20
CA PHE A 84 0.80 -4.57 0.51
C PHE A 84 1.94 -5.35 -0.15
N THR A 85 3.06 -4.69 -0.50
CA THR A 85 4.25 -5.35 -1.03
C THR A 85 4.83 -6.29 0.03
N SER A 86 5.05 -5.77 1.24
CA SER A 86 5.54 -6.55 2.38
C SER A 86 4.56 -7.67 2.76
N GLU A 87 3.26 -7.40 2.76
CA GLU A 87 2.23 -8.41 3.06
C GLU A 87 2.20 -9.54 2.03
N CYS A 88 2.28 -9.24 0.73
CA CYS A 88 2.39 -10.25 -0.32
C CYS A 88 3.67 -11.08 -0.20
N MET A 89 4.81 -10.44 0.07
CA MET A 89 6.08 -11.15 0.25
C MET A 89 6.06 -12.07 1.47
N LYS A 90 5.45 -11.61 2.57
CA LYS A 90 5.23 -12.45 3.75
C LYS A 90 4.35 -13.65 3.44
N LEU A 91 3.22 -13.45 2.76
CA LEU A 91 2.33 -14.54 2.36
C LEU A 91 3.02 -15.53 1.41
N SER A 92 3.79 -15.03 0.44
CA SER A 92 4.60 -15.85 -0.47
C SER A 92 5.60 -16.72 0.32
N ASN A 93 6.32 -16.14 1.28
CA ASN A 93 7.27 -16.87 2.11
C ASN A 93 6.60 -17.92 3.00
N ASP A 94 5.44 -17.59 3.59
CA ASP A 94 4.64 -18.56 4.35
C ASP A 94 4.24 -19.75 3.47
N MET A 95 3.78 -19.49 2.24
CA MET A 95 3.42 -20.53 1.26
C MET A 95 4.61 -21.37 0.79
N LYS A 96 5.82 -20.79 0.66
CA LYS A 96 7.06 -21.54 0.39
C LYS A 96 7.40 -22.50 1.53
N GLY A 97 7.15 -22.07 2.77
CA GLY A 97 7.24 -22.94 3.95
C GLY A 97 6.29 -24.13 3.84
N LEU A 98 5.05 -23.90 3.42
CA LEU A 98 4.08 -24.96 3.18
C LEU A 98 4.51 -25.94 2.06
N CYS A 99 5.02 -25.42 0.93
CA CYS A 99 5.58 -26.26 -0.14
C CYS A 99 6.71 -27.16 0.37
N SER A 100 7.61 -26.61 1.18
CA SER A 100 8.73 -27.38 1.76
C SER A 100 8.26 -28.49 2.70
N LYS A 101 7.19 -28.25 3.48
CA LYS A 101 6.54 -29.28 4.31
C LYS A 101 5.91 -30.38 3.43
N LEU A 102 5.22 -29.99 2.35
CA LEU A 102 4.49 -30.91 1.46
C LEU A 102 5.44 -31.85 0.69
N MET A 103 6.57 -31.32 0.23
CA MET A 103 7.58 -32.09 -0.48
C MET A 103 8.35 -33.04 0.43
N GLY A 104 8.06 -33.04 1.73
CA GLY A 104 8.76 -33.85 2.72
C GLY A 104 10.22 -33.47 2.72
N SER A 105 10.56 -32.27 3.21
CA SER A 105 11.92 -32.04 3.69
C SER A 105 12.30 -33.29 4.50
N PRO A 106 13.34 -34.04 4.10
CA PRO A 106 13.70 -35.27 4.77
C PRO A 106 13.78 -34.93 6.26
N PRO A 107 13.19 -35.76 7.14
CA PRO A 107 13.33 -35.52 8.56
C PRO A 107 14.84 -35.36 8.78
N ARG A 108 15.22 -34.25 9.42
CA ARG A 108 16.59 -34.06 9.93
C ARG A 108 16.74 -35.05 11.09
N ASP A 109 16.60 -36.33 10.79
CA ASP A 109 16.89 -37.40 11.70
C ASP A 109 18.42 -37.45 11.75
N SER A 110 18.92 -36.94 12.87
CA SER A 110 20.01 -37.61 13.58
C SER A 110 21.33 -37.68 12.82
N VAL A 111 22.02 -36.55 12.71
CA VAL A 111 23.46 -36.59 13.03
C VAL A 111 23.56 -36.71 14.54
N ALA A 112 23.39 -37.94 15.03
CA ALA A 112 23.85 -38.33 16.33
C ALA A 112 25.39 -38.33 16.32
N SER A 113 25.97 -37.76 17.37
CA SER A 113 27.34 -37.96 17.85
C SER A 113 28.51 -37.38 17.04
N GLN A 114 28.94 -36.20 17.47
CA GLN A 114 30.30 -35.96 18.00
C GLN A 114 30.14 -34.81 19.01
N ASP A 115 29.75 -35.10 20.25
CA ASP A 115 30.66 -35.32 21.38
C ASP A 115 31.96 -34.50 21.31
N ALA A 116 31.92 -33.29 21.88
CA ALA A 116 33.01 -32.67 22.63
C ALA A 116 32.51 -31.37 23.31
N THR A 117 32.25 -31.46 24.61
CA THR A 117 32.32 -30.33 25.54
C THR A 117 33.80 -29.95 25.77
N PRO A 118 34.16 -28.69 26.13
CA PRO A 118 33.88 -28.18 27.48
C PRO A 118 33.58 -26.67 27.63
N LYS A 119 32.64 -26.43 28.55
CA LYS A 119 32.64 -25.45 29.65
C LYS A 119 33.26 -24.06 29.39
N GLY A 120 32.39 -23.06 29.28
CA GLY A 120 32.70 -21.65 29.53
C GLY A 120 31.52 -20.99 30.24
N ASN A 121 31.68 -20.77 31.54
CA ASN A 121 30.69 -20.32 32.51
C ASN A 121 30.66 -18.78 32.54
N ILE A 122 29.58 -18.10 32.14
CA ILE A 122 29.36 -16.69 32.52
C ILE A 122 27.89 -16.46 32.86
N ASN A 123 27.69 -16.21 34.15
CA ASN A 123 26.48 -15.81 34.83
C ASN A 123 26.29 -14.29 34.66
N VAL A 124 25.16 -13.81 34.13
CA VAL A 124 24.73 -12.42 34.28
C VAL A 124 23.20 -12.38 34.44
N GLU A 125 22.77 -11.92 35.61
CA GLU A 125 21.39 -11.57 35.97
C GLU A 125 20.76 -10.55 35.02
N PRO A 126 19.43 -10.61 34.81
CA PRO A 126 18.66 -9.43 34.45
C PRO A 126 17.88 -8.87 35.65
N VAL A 127 18.22 -7.65 36.03
CA VAL A 127 17.48 -6.79 36.96
C VAL A 127 16.10 -6.45 36.38
N VAL A 128 15.08 -6.70 37.18
CA VAL A 128 13.67 -6.37 36.96
C VAL A 128 13.47 -4.85 37.11
N ALA A 129 12.90 -4.21 36.08
CA ALA A 129 12.29 -2.90 36.20
C ALA A 129 10.82 -2.98 35.75
N GLN A 130 9.92 -3.14 36.72
CA GLN A 130 8.49 -2.93 36.56
C GLN A 130 8.23 -1.42 36.62
N SER A 131 7.58 -0.87 35.60
CA SER A 131 6.94 0.44 35.66
C SER A 131 5.46 0.27 35.35
N ALA A 132 4.65 0.34 36.40
CA ALA A 132 3.20 0.44 36.32
C ALA A 132 2.82 1.92 36.30
N VAL A 133 2.28 2.40 35.18
CA VAL A 133 1.62 3.72 35.11
C VAL A 133 0.13 3.45 35.03
N GLY A 134 -0.58 3.83 36.09
CA GLY A 134 -2.03 3.83 36.14
C GLY A 134 -2.61 4.92 35.24
N PHE A 135 -3.63 4.56 34.47
CA PHE A 135 -4.49 5.52 33.77
C PHE A 135 -5.92 5.36 34.28
N ALA A 136 -6.45 6.47 34.80
CA ALA A 136 -7.81 6.61 35.25
C ALA A 136 -8.79 6.60 34.06
N GLN A 137 -9.90 5.88 34.23
CA GLN A 137 -11.00 5.80 33.27
C GLN A 137 -12.11 6.74 33.73
N GLU A 138 -12.22 7.91 33.09
CA GLU A 138 -13.40 8.79 33.23
C GLU A 138 -14.45 8.41 32.18
N SER A 139 -15.69 8.27 32.64
CA SER A 139 -16.89 8.12 31.80
C SER A 139 -17.34 9.46 31.25
N PRO A 140 -18.17 9.47 30.18
CA PRO A 140 -19.26 10.43 30.18
C PRO A 140 -20.62 9.86 29.73
N MET A 141 -21.65 10.41 30.38
CA MET A 141 -23.07 10.22 30.11
C MET A 141 -23.61 11.31 29.17
N ARG A 142 -24.59 10.89 28.34
CA ARG A 142 -25.77 11.60 27.79
C ARG A 142 -25.59 12.77 26.79
N GLY A 143 -26.37 12.66 25.70
CA GLY A 143 -27.47 13.61 25.45
C GLY A 143 -27.66 14.19 24.04
N ARG A 144 -28.62 13.60 23.29
CA ARG A 144 -29.63 14.18 22.35
C ARG A 144 -29.30 15.32 21.33
N THR A 145 -29.56 14.96 20.05
CA THR A 145 -30.15 15.64 18.84
C THR A 145 -30.97 16.95 18.99
N PRO A 146 -31.41 17.71 17.94
CA PRO A 146 -31.39 17.51 16.46
C PRO A 146 -31.14 18.78 15.55
N THR A 147 -31.30 18.59 14.23
CA THR A 147 -31.78 19.49 13.14
C THR A 147 -30.85 20.38 12.29
N ASN A 148 -30.93 20.09 10.98
CA ASN A 148 -31.22 20.97 9.83
C ASN A 148 -30.15 21.09 8.73
N GLU A 149 -30.64 20.96 7.50
CA GLU A 149 -29.92 20.65 6.27
C GLU A 149 -29.51 21.90 5.48
N GLY A 150 -28.33 21.82 4.86
CA GLY A 150 -27.77 22.72 3.85
C GLY A 150 -26.63 21.99 3.14
N PRO A 151 -26.26 22.34 1.89
CA PRO A 151 -25.53 21.47 0.99
C PRO A 151 -24.14 21.15 1.55
N ARG A 152 -23.94 19.87 1.89
CA ARG A 152 -22.76 19.35 2.57
C ARG A 152 -21.57 19.33 1.63
N SER A 153 -20.48 20.00 2.02
CA SER A 153 -19.16 19.66 1.47
C SER A 153 -18.83 18.23 1.93
N LEU A 154 -18.20 17.44 1.05
CA LEU A 154 -17.94 16.01 1.26
C LEU A 154 -16.96 15.69 2.41
N TRP A 155 -16.56 16.66 3.25
CA TRP A 155 -15.45 16.53 4.21
C TRP A 155 -15.79 16.81 5.68
N SER A 156 -17.07 16.88 6.09
CA SER A 156 -17.45 17.32 7.46
C SER A 156 -17.13 16.36 8.63
N PHE A 157 -16.32 15.30 8.47
CA PHE A 157 -16.16 14.26 9.49
C PHE A 157 -14.79 14.14 10.18
N LEU A 158 -13.80 15.01 9.93
CA LEU A 158 -12.45 14.85 10.51
C LEU A 158 -11.78 16.17 10.91
N LEU A 159 -11.97 16.63 12.15
CA LEU A 159 -11.07 17.59 12.82
C LEU A 159 -11.04 17.37 14.35
N PRO A 160 -9.85 17.41 14.97
CA PRO A 160 -9.66 17.98 16.29
C PRO A 160 -8.81 19.27 16.25
N ALA A 161 -8.91 20.02 17.36
CA ALA A 161 -8.59 21.42 17.55
C ALA A 161 -7.11 21.85 17.36
N ALA A 162 -6.97 23.15 17.12
CA ALA A 162 -5.76 23.89 16.74
C ALA A 162 -4.60 23.83 17.75
N VAL A 163 -3.38 23.72 17.23
CA VAL A 163 -2.11 23.94 17.96
C VAL A 163 -1.37 25.12 17.35
N SER A 164 -0.85 25.97 18.24
CA SER A 164 -0.10 27.20 18.01
C SER A 164 1.17 27.00 17.17
N SER A 165 1.47 27.96 16.27
CA SER A 165 2.60 27.91 15.34
C SER A 165 3.92 28.43 15.95
N PRO A 166 5.07 27.79 15.66
CA PRO A 166 6.40 28.31 15.99
C PRO A 166 7.00 29.20 14.86
N PRO A 167 8.06 29.99 15.13
CA PRO A 167 8.68 30.90 14.15
C PRO A 167 9.55 30.15 13.12
N ILE A 168 9.56 30.64 11.87
CA ILE A 168 10.26 30.03 10.72
C ILE A 168 11.55 30.82 10.39
N PRO A 169 12.68 30.14 10.11
CA PRO A 169 13.95 30.77 9.76
C PRO A 169 14.03 31.22 8.29
N THR A 170 14.71 32.36 8.09
CA THR A 170 14.98 33.00 6.80
C THR A 170 16.19 32.37 6.10
N VAL A 171 16.00 31.31 5.33
CA VAL A 171 16.96 30.89 4.28
C VAL A 171 16.18 30.41 3.06
N LEU A 172 16.22 31.19 1.98
CA LEU A 172 15.65 30.83 0.68
C LEU A 172 16.59 29.84 -0.04
N PRO A 173 16.17 28.60 -0.34
CA PRO A 173 16.92 27.75 -1.23
C PRO A 173 16.71 28.20 -2.68
N HIS A 174 17.79 28.25 -3.43
CA HIS A 174 17.82 28.48 -4.87
C HIS A 174 17.09 27.31 -5.57
N VAL A 175 15.87 27.55 -6.04
CA VAL A 175 15.06 26.55 -6.75
C VAL A 175 15.61 26.38 -8.17
N GLY A 176 16.43 25.36 -8.37
CA GLY A 176 16.89 24.93 -9.70
C GLY A 176 15.74 24.38 -10.55
N THR A 177 15.65 24.82 -11.79
CA THR A 177 14.58 24.57 -12.77
C THR A 177 14.59 23.17 -13.42
N ASN A 178 15.09 22.14 -12.74
CA ASN A 178 15.03 20.76 -13.24
C ASN A 178 13.69 20.10 -12.89
N THR A 179 12.61 20.35 -13.66
CA THR A 179 11.28 19.76 -13.40
C THR A 179 10.59 19.12 -14.60
N SER A 180 11.30 18.88 -15.70
CA SER A 180 10.76 18.14 -16.88
C SER A 180 10.69 16.62 -16.70
N ASN A 181 11.20 16.08 -15.58
CA ASN A 181 11.27 14.64 -15.36
C ASN A 181 10.15 14.20 -14.41
N LEU A 182 8.91 14.30 -14.88
CA LEU A 182 7.94 13.27 -14.51
C LEU A 182 8.52 11.98 -15.12
N THR A 183 9.16 11.16 -14.28
CA THR A 183 10.23 10.27 -14.72
C THR A 183 9.71 9.25 -15.73
N GLN A 184 10.53 8.95 -16.75
CA GLN A 184 10.35 7.77 -17.61
C GLN A 184 10.03 6.51 -16.79
N ALA A 185 10.49 6.45 -15.54
CA ALA A 185 10.13 5.42 -14.57
C ALA A 185 8.63 5.31 -14.27
N GLN A 186 7.86 6.40 -14.22
CA GLN A 186 6.41 6.35 -14.02
C GLN A 186 5.66 5.78 -15.23
N VAL A 187 6.07 6.20 -16.44
CA VAL A 187 5.53 5.64 -17.69
C VAL A 187 5.90 4.16 -17.80
N MET A 188 7.12 3.77 -17.43
CA MET A 188 7.55 2.37 -17.41
C MET A 188 6.88 1.53 -16.32
N ALA A 189 6.60 2.08 -15.14
CA ALA A 189 5.86 1.41 -14.08
C ALA A 189 4.42 1.10 -14.54
N PHE A 190 3.83 2.04 -15.27
CA PHE A 190 2.50 1.90 -15.86
C PHE A 190 2.47 0.91 -17.05
N ASP A 191 3.47 0.95 -17.93
CA ASP A 191 3.59 -0.03 -19.02
C ASP A 191 3.83 -1.44 -18.48
N ARG A 192 4.56 -1.61 -17.37
CA ARG A 192 4.68 -2.90 -16.67
C ARG A 192 3.34 -3.37 -16.12
N PHE A 193 2.54 -2.48 -15.55
CA PHE A 193 1.21 -2.81 -15.06
C PHE A 193 0.32 -3.35 -16.20
N LYS A 194 0.40 -2.75 -17.38
CA LYS A 194 -0.35 -3.18 -18.57
C LYS A 194 0.12 -4.53 -19.13
N GLN A 195 1.43 -4.78 -19.19
CA GLN A 195 2.01 -6.02 -19.75
C GLN A 195 1.79 -7.24 -18.86
N LEU A 196 1.73 -7.07 -17.54
CA LEU A 196 1.58 -8.19 -16.60
C LEU A 196 0.17 -8.78 -16.57
N GLY A 197 -0.85 -8.07 -17.05
CA GLY A 197 -2.20 -8.61 -17.23
C GLY A 197 -2.28 -9.71 -18.31
N GLU A 198 -1.28 -9.83 -19.18
CA GLU A 198 -1.31 -10.73 -20.34
C GLU A 198 -0.57 -12.07 -20.12
N LEU A 199 0.21 -12.21 -19.04
CA LEU A 199 1.13 -13.35 -18.84
C LEU A 199 0.54 -14.58 -18.11
N GLY A 200 -0.75 -14.59 -17.79
CA GLY A 200 -1.36 -15.61 -16.92
C GLY A 200 -1.76 -16.97 -17.53
N ALA A 201 -1.48 -17.26 -18.81
CA ALA A 201 -2.25 -18.28 -19.56
C ALA A 201 -1.51 -19.53 -20.09
N ASN A 202 -0.29 -19.87 -19.63
CA ASN A 202 0.45 -21.01 -20.19
C ASN A 202 0.72 -22.14 -19.18
N GLY A 203 -0.18 -23.12 -19.11
CA GLY A 203 -0.02 -24.35 -18.32
C GLY A 203 0.10 -25.60 -19.20
N THR A 204 1.30 -26.18 -19.28
CA THR A 204 1.58 -27.45 -19.96
C THR A 204 1.17 -28.65 -19.11
N SER A 205 0.33 -29.53 -19.66
CA SER A 205 -0.13 -30.77 -19.01
C SER A 205 0.66 -31.99 -19.51
N SER A 206 1.14 -32.82 -18.59
CA SER A 206 1.73 -34.14 -18.90
C SER A 206 1.19 -35.21 -17.95
N ARG A 207 0.88 -36.38 -18.50
CA ARG A 207 0.10 -37.47 -17.88
C ARG A 207 0.99 -38.71 -17.70
N SER A 208 1.11 -39.22 -16.47
CA SER A 208 1.78 -40.47 -16.14
C SER A 208 1.05 -41.14 -14.97
N THR A 209 0.93 -42.47 -14.97
CA THR A 209 0.05 -43.23 -14.07
C THR A 209 0.85 -44.37 -13.43
N GLY A 210 1.02 -44.34 -12.09
CA GLY A 210 1.68 -45.39 -11.31
C GLY A 210 2.38 -44.88 -10.04
N ALA A 211 2.92 -43.66 -10.08
CA ALA A 211 3.54 -42.93 -8.97
C ALA A 211 2.54 -42.03 -8.20
N SER A 212 1.37 -42.58 -7.84
CA SER A 212 0.12 -41.82 -7.57
C SER A 212 0.18 -40.77 -6.44
N ARG A 213 0.80 -41.07 -5.28
CA ARG A 213 0.88 -40.10 -4.16
C ARG A 213 1.93 -39.01 -4.42
N ASN A 214 3.12 -39.40 -4.84
CA ASN A 214 4.19 -38.45 -5.18
C ASN A 214 3.77 -37.53 -6.34
N LEU A 215 3.03 -38.06 -7.32
CA LEU A 215 2.47 -37.26 -8.41
C LEU A 215 1.48 -36.21 -7.92
N THR A 216 0.58 -36.57 -6.98
CA THR A 216 -0.42 -35.63 -6.48
C THR A 216 0.21 -34.50 -5.66
N ASN A 217 1.23 -34.82 -4.85
CA ASN A 217 1.99 -33.81 -4.10
C ASN A 217 2.80 -32.90 -5.04
N ASN A 218 3.42 -33.46 -6.08
CA ASN A 218 4.16 -32.67 -7.07
C ASN A 218 3.25 -31.71 -7.86
N ILE A 219 2.04 -32.15 -8.24
CA ILE A 219 1.06 -31.28 -8.92
C ILE A 219 0.60 -30.16 -7.98
N LEU A 220 0.32 -30.48 -6.72
CA LEU A 220 -0.09 -29.50 -5.73
C LEU A 220 1.04 -28.49 -5.45
N ALA A 221 2.28 -28.95 -5.24
CA ALA A 221 3.45 -28.09 -5.08
C ALA A 221 3.66 -27.19 -6.29
N GLY A 222 3.53 -27.73 -7.51
CA GLY A 222 3.58 -26.95 -8.74
C GLY A 222 2.52 -25.85 -8.79
N THR A 223 1.29 -26.16 -8.37
CA THR A 223 0.19 -25.17 -8.31
C THR A 223 0.46 -24.10 -7.23
N ILE A 224 0.96 -24.48 -6.06
CA ILE A 224 1.32 -23.54 -4.98
C ILE A 224 2.46 -22.62 -5.46
N ASN A 225 3.48 -23.15 -6.12
CA ASN A 225 4.56 -22.37 -6.72
C ASN A 225 4.05 -21.39 -7.78
N GLY A 226 3.06 -21.79 -8.59
CA GLY A 226 2.38 -20.86 -9.50
C GLY A 226 1.73 -19.69 -8.76
N ASN A 227 1.00 -19.94 -7.67
CA ASN A 227 0.40 -18.88 -6.86
C ASN A 227 1.47 -17.98 -6.19
N ILE A 228 2.61 -18.55 -5.77
CA ILE A 228 3.74 -17.80 -5.20
C ILE A 228 4.29 -16.81 -6.23
N GLN A 229 4.51 -17.24 -7.48
CA GLN A 229 4.96 -16.37 -8.55
C GLN A 229 3.94 -15.25 -8.84
N THR A 230 2.64 -15.56 -8.81
CA THR A 230 1.59 -14.53 -8.92
C THR A 230 1.65 -13.51 -7.79
N LEU A 231 1.83 -13.94 -6.54
CA LEU A 231 1.95 -13.05 -5.39
C LEU A 231 3.17 -12.14 -5.50
N GLU A 232 4.32 -12.67 -5.94
CA GLU A 232 5.54 -11.89 -6.13
C GLU A 232 5.40 -10.86 -7.26
N ALA A 233 4.72 -11.22 -8.35
CA ALA A 233 4.40 -10.28 -9.43
C ALA A 233 3.44 -9.19 -8.94
N GLN A 234 2.42 -9.54 -8.14
CA GLN A 234 1.49 -8.57 -7.55
C GLN A 234 2.16 -7.65 -6.52
N ALA A 235 3.12 -8.15 -5.74
CA ALA A 235 3.89 -7.33 -4.82
C ALA A 235 4.61 -6.19 -5.55
N GLN A 236 5.16 -6.46 -6.74
CA GLN A 236 5.77 -5.42 -7.58
C GLN A 236 4.76 -4.40 -8.12
N GLN A 237 3.51 -4.80 -8.34
CA GLN A 237 2.45 -3.88 -8.74
C GLN A 237 2.04 -2.96 -7.57
N PHE A 238 2.03 -3.50 -6.35
CA PHE A 238 1.67 -2.73 -5.16
C PHE A 238 2.68 -1.66 -4.76
N SER A 239 3.95 -1.78 -5.17
CA SER A 239 4.94 -0.71 -4.94
C SER A 239 4.57 0.59 -5.67
N VAL A 240 3.78 0.51 -6.74
CA VAL A 240 3.31 1.69 -7.49
C VAL A 240 2.46 2.62 -6.62
N PHE A 241 1.72 2.09 -5.63
CA PHE A 241 0.92 2.94 -4.74
C PHE A 241 1.77 3.89 -3.91
N SER A 242 2.88 3.40 -3.33
CA SER A 242 3.74 4.24 -2.50
C SER A 242 4.47 5.28 -3.34
N GLU A 243 4.93 4.90 -4.53
CA GLU A 243 5.52 5.81 -5.51
C GLU A 243 4.53 6.91 -5.91
N LEU A 244 3.31 6.54 -6.34
CA LEU A 244 2.28 7.48 -6.77
C LEU A 244 1.86 8.43 -5.65
N THR A 245 1.67 7.90 -4.43
CA THR A 245 1.38 8.69 -3.23
C THR A 245 2.48 9.71 -2.95
N GLN A 246 3.74 9.29 -3.02
CA GLN A 246 4.89 10.18 -2.79
C GLN A 246 5.00 11.26 -3.87
N HIS A 247 4.76 10.91 -5.13
CA HIS A 247 4.75 11.86 -6.23
C HIS A 247 3.65 12.92 -6.07
N LEU A 248 2.43 12.49 -5.72
CA LEU A 248 1.31 13.40 -5.50
C LEU A 248 1.57 14.31 -4.29
N LYS A 249 2.13 13.76 -3.21
CA LYS A 249 2.55 14.53 -2.02
C LYS A 249 3.57 15.61 -2.37
N ASN A 250 4.56 15.29 -3.20
CA ASN A 250 5.56 16.26 -3.65
C ASN A 250 4.94 17.37 -4.50
N GLU A 251 4.04 17.02 -5.43
CA GLU A 251 3.35 17.98 -6.30
C GLU A 251 2.45 18.93 -5.48
N ILE A 252 1.62 18.38 -4.59
CA ILE A 252 0.78 19.15 -3.66
C ILE A 252 1.64 20.02 -2.74
N GLY A 253 2.74 19.48 -2.22
CA GLY A 253 3.67 20.22 -1.37
C GLY A 253 4.28 21.43 -2.07
N ALA A 254 4.74 21.26 -3.32
CA ALA A 254 5.28 22.36 -4.13
C ALA A 254 4.21 23.42 -4.42
N TYR A 255 2.98 23.00 -4.73
CA TYR A 255 1.89 23.92 -5.03
C TYR A 255 1.45 24.71 -3.79
N LEU A 256 1.33 24.03 -2.64
CA LEU A 256 1.04 24.65 -1.35
C LEU A 256 2.10 25.68 -0.95
N LEU A 257 3.38 25.40 -1.19
CA LEU A 257 4.47 26.34 -0.92
C LEU A 257 4.36 27.59 -1.81
N ALA A 258 4.01 27.45 -3.09
CA ALA A 258 3.82 28.57 -3.99
C ALA A 258 2.66 29.48 -3.53
N PHE A 259 1.51 28.91 -3.16
CA PHE A 259 0.40 29.67 -2.59
C PHE A 259 0.77 30.39 -1.30
N LYS A 260 1.40 29.69 -0.35
CA LYS A 260 1.83 30.30 0.91
C LYS A 260 2.81 31.46 0.69
N ALA A 261 3.74 31.31 -0.26
CA ALA A 261 4.72 32.34 -0.58
C ALA A 261 4.06 33.58 -1.24
N ALA A 262 3.15 33.38 -2.19
CA ALA A 262 2.41 34.47 -2.83
C ALA A 262 1.53 35.23 -1.83
N LYS A 263 0.84 34.51 -0.94
CA LYS A 263 0.00 35.09 0.12
C LYS A 263 0.82 35.85 1.17
N ALA A 264 1.96 35.30 1.61
CA ALA A 264 2.81 35.94 2.61
C ALA A 264 3.57 37.15 2.04
N TYR A 265 3.97 37.08 0.77
CA TYR A 265 4.77 38.12 0.11
C TYR A 265 4.23 38.36 -1.31
N PRO A 266 3.27 39.29 -1.49
CA PRO A 266 2.59 39.50 -2.77
C PRO A 266 3.45 40.27 -3.80
N THR A 267 4.73 39.90 -3.94
CA THR A 267 5.63 40.46 -4.96
C THR A 267 5.33 39.88 -6.33
N MET A 268 5.66 40.61 -7.40
CA MET A 268 5.49 40.14 -8.78
C MET A 268 6.19 38.80 -9.03
N GLU A 269 7.34 38.58 -8.39
CA GLU A 269 8.09 37.33 -8.49
C GLU A 269 7.32 36.14 -7.90
N LYS A 270 6.72 36.29 -6.71
CA LYS A 270 5.95 35.21 -6.07
C LYS A 270 4.65 34.92 -6.84
N LYS A 271 3.97 35.96 -7.34
CA LYS A 271 2.80 35.79 -8.23
C LYS A 271 3.16 35.06 -9.52
N ARG A 272 4.31 35.40 -10.12
CA ARG A 272 4.83 34.69 -11.29
C ARG A 272 5.16 33.23 -10.97
N ALA A 273 5.76 32.95 -9.83
CA ALA A 273 6.04 31.58 -9.40
C ALA A 273 4.75 30.76 -9.20
N LEU A 274 3.71 31.36 -8.61
CA LEU A 274 2.39 30.73 -8.50
C LEU A 274 1.75 30.49 -9.88
N THR A 275 1.84 31.45 -10.79
CA THR A 275 1.36 31.31 -12.18
C THR A 275 2.08 30.16 -12.91
N ASN A 276 3.40 30.06 -12.77
CA ASN A 276 4.19 28.96 -13.33
C ASN A 276 3.78 27.61 -12.72
N MET A 277 3.45 27.59 -11.42
CA MET A 277 2.92 26.40 -10.78
C MET A 277 1.54 26.03 -11.32
N HIS A 278 0.61 26.97 -11.50
CA HIS A 278 -0.67 26.69 -12.16
C HIS A 278 -0.48 26.06 -13.53
N ALA A 279 0.41 26.61 -14.36
CA ALA A 279 0.70 26.08 -15.69
C ALA A 279 1.29 24.66 -15.64
N ARG A 280 2.21 24.39 -14.69
CA ARG A 280 2.80 23.06 -14.50
C ARG A 280 1.76 22.03 -14.05
N VAL A 281 0.92 22.42 -13.10
CA VAL A 281 -0.14 21.59 -12.55
C VAL A 281 -1.20 21.28 -13.61
N ALA A 282 -1.54 22.28 -14.44
CA ALA A 282 -2.44 22.10 -15.57
C ALA A 282 -1.85 21.15 -16.63
N SER A 283 -0.54 21.22 -16.91
CA SER A 283 0.11 20.33 -17.88
C SER A 283 0.23 18.88 -17.38
N SER A 284 0.32 18.66 -16.06
CA SER A 284 0.33 17.32 -15.47
C SER A 284 -1.08 16.71 -15.29
N SER A 285 -2.15 17.51 -15.43
CA SER A 285 -3.53 17.07 -15.18
C SER A 285 -3.98 15.86 -16.00
N ALA A 286 -3.58 15.78 -17.27
CA ALA A 286 -3.91 14.66 -18.15
C ALA A 286 -3.30 13.34 -17.65
N HIS A 287 -2.07 13.39 -17.13
CA HIS A 287 -1.39 12.23 -16.58
C HIS A 287 -2.09 11.75 -15.29
N TRP A 288 -2.42 12.67 -14.38
CA TRP A 288 -3.15 12.34 -13.16
C TRP A 288 -4.52 11.69 -13.43
N ARG A 289 -5.24 12.14 -14.47
CA ARG A 289 -6.48 11.48 -14.91
C ARG A 289 -6.24 10.05 -15.39
N GLN A 290 -5.15 9.79 -16.10
CA GLN A 290 -4.79 8.43 -16.49
C GLN A 290 -4.49 7.56 -15.26
N CYS A 291 -3.83 8.11 -14.23
CA CYS A 291 -3.64 7.41 -12.96
C CYS A 291 -4.98 7.05 -12.29
N VAL A 292 -5.93 7.98 -12.25
CA VAL A 292 -7.28 7.72 -11.70
C VAL A 292 -7.98 6.58 -12.47
N ILE A 293 -7.94 6.62 -13.80
CA ILE A 293 -8.51 5.56 -14.64
C ILE A 293 -7.85 4.21 -14.32
N ALA A 294 -6.53 4.15 -14.21
CA ALA A 294 -5.85 2.89 -13.89
C ALA A 294 -6.13 2.38 -12.47
N LEU A 295 -6.20 3.27 -11.48
CA LEU A 295 -6.52 2.91 -10.10
C LEU A 295 -7.95 2.35 -10.00
N THR A 296 -8.88 2.86 -10.79
CA THR A 296 -10.30 2.46 -10.76
C THR A 296 -10.60 1.27 -11.68
N GLU A 297 -10.07 1.25 -12.90
CA GLU A 297 -10.30 0.17 -13.88
C GLU A 297 -9.34 -1.01 -13.74
N GLY A 298 -8.08 -0.75 -13.41
CA GLY A 298 -7.04 -1.79 -13.37
C GLY A 298 -7.35 -2.86 -12.34
N TYR A 299 -7.83 -2.44 -11.16
CA TYR A 299 -8.14 -3.33 -10.06
C TYR A 299 -9.43 -4.13 -10.24
N THR A 300 -10.45 -3.53 -10.87
CA THR A 300 -11.72 -4.23 -11.16
C THR A 300 -11.56 -5.37 -12.17
N ARG A 301 -10.50 -5.37 -12.99
CA ARG A 301 -10.20 -6.45 -13.95
C ARG A 301 -9.45 -7.61 -13.31
N VAL A 302 -8.58 -7.36 -12.32
CA VAL A 302 -7.79 -8.42 -11.65
C VAL A 302 -8.67 -9.34 -10.79
N GLN A 303 -9.84 -8.87 -10.35
CA GLN A 303 -10.77 -9.68 -9.55
C GLN A 303 -11.60 -10.69 -10.36
N LYS A 304 -11.64 -10.60 -11.70
CA LYS A 304 -12.45 -11.47 -12.56
C LYS A 304 -11.69 -12.73 -12.96
#